data_AF-A0A820KGK7-F1
#
_entry.id   AF-A0A820KGK7-F1
#
_cell.length_a   1.000
_cell.length_b   1.000
_cell.length_c   1.000
_cell.angle_alpha   90.00
_cell.angle_beta   90.00
_cell.angle_gamma   90.00
#
_symmetry.space_group_name_H-M   'P 1'
#
loop_
_entity.id
_entity.type
_entity.pdbx_description
1 polymer ?
#
loop_
_entity_poly.entity_id
_entity_poly.type
_entity_poly.pdbx_seq_one_letter_code
_entity_poly.pdbx_strand_id
1 'polypeptide(L)'
;QCRPSRIVYVASGSHRTVRLIDWSDAFTQFKNFRLWGAYPVSKAFILLFTYKLKHDLYSNDVGVFAVNPSWVWTSIHSPMREAIGFIPFIICFPILY
;
A
#
# COMPACT_ATOMS: atom_id res chain seq x y z
N GLN A 1 22.44 24.62 2.05
CA GLN A 1 22.24 23.32 2.74
C GLN A 1 21.13 22.57 2.01
N CYS A 2 21.41 21.43 1.39
CA CYS A 2 20.39 20.64 0.69
C CYS A 2 19.49 19.93 1.71
N ARG A 3 18.18 19.84 1.44
CA ARG A 3 17.24 19.09 2.29
C ARG A 3 17.49 17.57 2.15
N PRO A 4 17.33 16.77 3.22
CA PRO A 4 17.49 15.32 3.15
C PRO A 4 16.48 14.70 2.17
N SER A 5 16.99 13.87 1.27
CA SER A 5 16.20 13.18 0.23
C SER A 5 15.34 12.08 0.84
N ARG A 6 14.11 11.93 0.33
CA ARG A 6 13.16 10.93 0.84
C ARG A 6 12.39 10.26 -0.29
N ILE A 7 12.16 8.96 -0.12
CA ILE A 7 11.29 8.14 -0.97
C ILE A 7 10.10 7.70 -0.13
N VAL A 8 8.89 7.98 -0.60
CA VAL A 8 7.65 7.66 0.13
C VAL A 8 6.75 6.81 -0.76
N TYR A 9 6.51 5.57 -0.35
CA TYR A 9 5.59 4.66 -1.02
C TYR A 9 4.18 4.72 -0.41
N VAL A 10 3.16 4.74 -1.26
CA VAL A 10 1.75 4.70 -0.83
C VAL A 10 1.24 3.27 -0.80
N ALA A 11 1.26 2.68 0.39
CA ALA A 11 0.64 1.41 0.71
C ALA A 11 -0.86 1.58 0.99
N SER A 12 -1.53 0.53 1.47
CA SER A 12 -2.94 0.54 1.85
C SER A 12 -3.17 -0.45 2.97
N GLY A 13 -4.11 -0.20 3.88
CA GLY A 13 -4.46 -1.09 4.99
C GLY A 13 -4.90 -2.49 4.55
N SER A 14 -5.26 -2.65 3.27
CA SER A 14 -5.56 -3.95 2.65
C SER A 14 -4.42 -4.97 2.76
N HIS A 15 -3.15 -4.57 2.90
CA HIS A 15 -2.05 -5.53 3.10
C HIS A 15 -2.27 -6.47 4.30
N ARG A 16 -3.02 -6.04 5.32
CA ARG A 16 -3.29 -6.84 6.53
C ARG A 16 -4.16 -8.07 6.27
N THR A 17 -4.86 -8.12 5.13
CA THR A 17 -5.67 -9.30 4.77
C THR A 17 -4.85 -10.40 4.09
N VAL A 18 -3.58 -10.13 3.76
CA VAL A 18 -2.67 -11.11 3.17
C VAL A 18 -2.18 -12.05 4.28
N ARG A 19 -2.55 -13.33 4.18
CA ARG A 19 -2.08 -14.37 5.12
C ARG A 19 -0.83 -15.09 4.62
N LEU A 20 -0.77 -15.36 3.31
CA LEU A 20 0.32 -16.07 2.65
C LEU A 20 0.56 -15.42 1.28
N ILE A 21 1.83 -15.35 0.88
CA ILE A 21 2.24 -14.96 -0.47
C ILE A 21 2.64 -16.25 -1.18
N ASP A 22 1.93 -16.58 -2.25
CA ASP A 22 2.35 -17.64 -3.18
C ASP A 22 3.42 -17.08 -4.10
N TRP A 23 4.68 -17.36 -3.79
CA TRP A 23 5.83 -16.91 -4.57
C TRP A 23 5.90 -17.55 -5.96
N SER A 24 5.19 -18.67 -6.20
CA SER A 24 5.16 -19.33 -7.51
C SER A 24 4.21 -18.66 -8.51
N ASP A 25 3.26 -17.84 -8.04
CA ASP A 25 2.28 -17.10 -8.87
C ASP A 25 2.12 -15.63 -8.40
N ALA A 26 3.18 -15.06 -7.80
CA ALA A 26 3.12 -13.77 -7.12
C ALA A 26 2.80 -12.58 -8.04
N PHE A 27 3.19 -12.64 -9.31
CA PHE A 27 3.09 -11.53 -10.26
C PHE A 27 1.83 -11.58 -11.12
N THR A 28 1.30 -12.78 -11.30
CA THR A 28 0.30 -13.07 -12.31
C THR A 28 -1.05 -13.42 -11.69
N GLN A 29 -1.05 -14.09 -10.54
CA GLN A 29 -2.25 -14.62 -9.89
C GLN A 29 -3.20 -15.32 -10.88
N PHE A 30 -2.66 -15.96 -11.92
CA PHE A 30 -3.44 -16.49 -13.05
C PHE A 30 -4.35 -17.63 -12.61
N LYS A 31 -3.93 -18.41 -11.60
CA LYS A 31 -4.69 -19.59 -11.17
C LYS A 31 -5.92 -19.24 -10.34
N ASN A 32 -5.93 -18.08 -9.67
CA ASN A 32 -7.00 -17.67 -8.76
C ASN A 32 -7.16 -16.15 -8.76
N PHE A 33 -7.37 -15.54 -9.93
CA PHE A 33 -7.55 -14.09 -10.04
C PHE A 33 -8.82 -13.66 -9.30
N ARG A 34 -8.65 -13.24 -8.06
CA ARG A 34 -9.67 -12.53 -7.29
C ARG A 34 -9.23 -11.08 -7.33
N LEU A 35 -10.05 -10.17 -7.87
CA LEU A 35 -9.76 -8.72 -7.88
C LEU A 35 -9.34 -8.22 -6.48
N TRP A 36 -9.92 -8.80 -5.43
CA TRP A 36 -9.63 -8.53 -4.02
C TRP A 36 -8.46 -9.33 -3.43
N GLY A 37 -7.83 -10.23 -4.18
CA GLY A 37 -6.61 -10.96 -3.81
C GLY A 37 -5.34 -10.28 -4.30
N ALA A 38 -5.35 -9.75 -5.52
CA ALA A 38 -4.18 -9.11 -6.14
C ALA A 38 -3.82 -7.79 -5.47
N TYR A 39 -4.83 -6.95 -5.19
CA TYR A 39 -4.60 -5.63 -4.62
C TYR A 39 -3.97 -5.69 -3.21
N PRO A 40 -4.49 -6.44 -2.22
CA PRO A 40 -3.82 -6.64 -0.94
C PRO A 40 -2.37 -7.12 -1.05
N VAL A 41 -2.12 -8.10 -1.94
CA VAL A 41 -0.79 -8.68 -2.16
C VAL A 41 0.17 -7.63 -2.73
N SER A 42 -0.24 -6.86 -3.74
CA SER A 42 0.58 -5.76 -4.26
C SER A 42 0.94 -4.71 -3.19
N LYS A 43 0.00 -4.44 -2.26
CA LYS A 43 0.22 -3.49 -1.16
C LYS A 43 1.12 -4.07 -0.07
N ALA A 44 1.12 -5.39 0.14
CA ALA A 44 2.11 -6.08 0.96
C ALA A 44 3.52 -6.04 0.32
N PHE A 45 3.61 -6.22 -1.01
CA PHE A 45 4.88 -6.10 -1.73
C PHE A 45 5.50 -4.71 -1.63
N ILE A 46 4.69 -3.65 -1.63
CA ILE A 46 5.18 -2.29 -1.38
C ILE A 46 5.88 -2.19 -0.01
N LEU A 47 5.32 -2.80 1.04
CA LEU A 47 5.94 -2.78 2.37
C LEU A 47 7.26 -3.56 2.40
N LEU A 48 7.29 -4.75 1.80
CA LEU A 48 8.51 -5.57 1.68
C LEU A 48 9.60 -4.84 0.90
N PHE A 49 9.22 -4.21 -0.21
CA PHE A 49 10.12 -3.42 -1.03
C PHE A 49 10.65 -2.20 -0.27
N THR A 50 9.79 -1.48 0.43
CA THR A 50 10.17 -0.34 1.28
C THR A 50 11.18 -0.77 2.33
N TYR A 51 10.96 -1.90 3.00
CA TYR A 51 11.88 -2.44 4.00
C TYR A 51 13.25 -2.76 3.41
N LYS A 52 13.26 -3.48 2.28
CA LYS A 52 14.51 -3.85 1.59
C LYS A 52 15.26 -2.62 1.09
N LEU A 53 14.57 -1.67 0.45
CA LEU A 53 15.18 -0.45 -0.06
C LEU A 53 15.72 0.43 1.07
N LYS A 54 15.00 0.53 2.20
CA LYS A 54 15.50 1.24 3.39
C LYS A 54 16.81 0.66 3.89
N HIS A 55 16.92 -0.67 3.91
CA HIS A 55 18.15 -1.35 4.30
C HIS A 55 19.28 -1.07 3.30
N ASP A 56 19.00 -1.17 1.99
CA ASP A 56 20.01 -1.00 0.94
C ASP A 56 20.50 0.46 0.81
N LEU A 57 19.66 1.44 1.17
CA LEU A 57 20.01 2.86 1.14
C LEU A 57 20.45 3.42 2.50
N TYR A 58 20.62 2.58 3.52
CA TYR A 58 20.94 3.04 4.89
C TYR A 58 22.20 3.94 4.95
N SER A 59 23.21 3.66 4.14
CA SER A 59 24.46 4.44 4.08
C SER A 59 24.38 5.72 3.25
N ASN A 60 23.28 5.96 2.52
CA ASN A 60 23.15 7.06 1.54
C ASN A 60 22.43 8.30 2.10
N ASP A 61 22.09 8.32 3.40
CA ASP A 61 21.30 9.38 4.04
C ASP A 61 19.95 9.66 3.32
N VAL A 62 19.38 8.62 2.70
CA VAL A 62 18.07 8.68 2.04
C VAL A 62 17.02 8.02 2.92
N GLY A 63 16.02 8.80 3.34
CA GLY A 63 14.90 8.27 4.12
C GLY A 63 13.89 7.53 3.24
N VAL A 64 13.58 6.27 3.56
CA VAL A 64 12.60 5.47 2.83
C VAL A 64 11.42 5.12 3.75
N PHE A 65 10.21 5.46 3.34
CA PHE A 65 8.98 5.33 4.14
C PHE A 65 7.85 4.70 3.35
N ALA A 66 6.93 4.04 4.05
CA ALA A 66 5.65 3.60 3.51
C ALA A 66 4.51 4.24 4.32
N VAL A 67 3.49 4.74 3.63
CA VAL A 67 2.32 5.37 4.25
C VAL A 67 1.05 4.71 3.76
N ASN A 68 0.07 4.58 4.65
CA ASN A 68 -1.28 4.14 4.31
C ASN A 68 -2.22 5.34 4.45
N PRO A 69 -2.81 5.85 3.36
CA PRO A 69 -3.69 7.01 3.41
C PRO A 69 -5.08 6.70 3.98
N SER A 70 -5.31 5.47 4.48
CA SER A 70 -6.62 4.99 4.90
C SER A 70 -7.62 5.03 3.74
N TRP A 71 -8.92 5.12 4.05
CA TRP A 71 -9.95 5.19 3.02
C TRP A 71 -10.02 6.60 2.44
N VAL A 72 -9.68 6.75 1.16
CA VAL A 72 -9.78 8.03 0.45
C VAL A 72 -10.74 7.87 -0.71
N TRP A 73 -11.72 8.78 -0.76
CA TRP A 73 -12.72 8.85 -1.84
C TRP A 73 -12.07 9.35 -3.12
N THR A 74 -11.67 8.40 -3.97
CA THR A 74 -11.09 8.65 -5.29
C THR A 74 -11.81 7.82 -6.35
N SER A 75 -11.53 8.09 -7.62
CA SER A 75 -12.03 7.30 -8.75
C SER A 75 -11.62 5.83 -8.71
N ILE A 76 -10.62 5.44 -7.91
CA ILE A 76 -10.23 4.03 -7.71
C ILE A 76 -11.36 3.20 -7.09
N HIS A 77 -12.25 3.86 -6.33
CA HIS A 77 -13.41 3.24 -5.71
C HIS A 77 -14.70 3.57 -6.49
N SER A 78 -14.63 4.04 -7.73
CA SER A 78 -15.82 4.50 -8.47
C SER A 78 -16.97 3.47 -8.57
N PRO A 79 -16.72 2.15 -8.76
CA PRO A 79 -17.83 1.18 -8.79
C PRO A 79 -18.50 1.04 -7.41
N MET A 80 -17.71 1.21 -6.34
CA MET A 80 -18.17 1.15 -4.96
C MET A 80 -18.83 2.47 -4.52
N ARG A 81 -18.43 3.59 -5.13
CA ARG A 81 -19.03 4.93 -4.94
C ARG A 81 -20.45 4.99 -5.49
N GLU A 82 -20.70 4.36 -6.63
CA GLU A 82 -22.04 4.27 -7.20
C GLU A 82 -22.96 3.37 -6.36
N ALA A 83 -22.41 2.33 -5.73
CA ALA A 83 -23.18 1.38 -4.91
C ALA A 83 -23.54 1.87 -3.50
N ILE A 84 -22.69 2.68 -2.85
CA ILE A 84 -22.83 3.02 -1.41
C ILE A 84 -23.41 4.43 -1.20
N GLY A 85 -23.52 5.25 -2.25
CA GLY A 85 -23.96 6.63 -2.13
C GLY A 85 -22.93 7.48 -1.37
N PHE A 86 -22.93 8.78 -1.64
CA PHE A 86 -21.93 9.71 -1.12
C PHE A 86 -22.13 9.96 0.39
N ILE A 87 -21.44 9.21 1.24
CA ILE A 87 -21.31 9.52 2.67
C ILE A 87 -19.84 9.91 2.93
N PRO A 88 -19.53 11.20 3.15
CA PRO A 88 -18.15 11.66 3.34
C PRO A 88 -17.65 11.25 4.73
N PHE A 89 -17.09 10.04 4.84
CA PHE A 89 -16.32 9.61 6.00
C PHE A 89 -14.86 10.05 5.85
N ILE A 90 -14.53 11.23 6.36
CA ILE A 90 -13.15 11.59 6.69
C ILE A 90 -12.90 11.11 8.11
N ILE A 91 -12.35 9.90 8.26
CA ILE A 91 -11.72 9.51 9.53
C ILE A 91 -10.22 9.45 9.29
N CYS A 92 -9.56 10.56 9.61
CA CYS A 92 -8.12 10.63 9.76
C CYS A 92 -7.78 10.01 11.12
N PHE A 93 -7.48 8.71 11.18
CA PHE A 93 -6.86 8.14 12.38
C PHE A 93 -5.37 8.51 12.38
N PRO A 94 -4.86 9.24 13.39
CA PRO A 94 -3.43 9.41 13.55
C PRO A 94 -2.85 8.07 14.03
N ILE A 95 -2.07 7.40 13.18
CA ILE A 95 -1.23 6.29 13.64
C ILE A 95 0.04 6.93 14.22
N LEU A 96 0.00 7.20 15.53
CA LEU A 96 1.18 7.24 16.38
C LEU A 96 1.57 5.79 16.66
N TYR A 97 2.79 5.39 16.27
CA TYR A 97 3.76 4.59 17.03
C TYR A 97 5.01 4.40 16.17
#